data_AF-A0A349FVR2-F1
#
_entry.id   AF-A0A349FVR2-F1
#
_cell.length_a   1.000
_cell.length_b   1.000
_cell.length_c   1.000
_cell.angle_alpha   90.00
_cell.angle_beta   90.00
_cell.angle_gamma   90.00
#
_symmetry.space_group_name_H-M   'P 1'
#
loop_
_entity.id
_entity.type
_entity.pdbx_description
1 polymer ?
#
loop_
_entity_poly.entity_id
_entity_poly.type
_entity_poly.pdbx_seq_one_letter_code
_entity_poly.pdbx_strand_id
1 'polypeptide(L)'
;MKKLFLSLTTIFLSLVFVQPVMAITATPSATPTPDIEEKYKLIVQENVSSIAAKLQEKVNLMSLVGYVGKITTISSGNLTVDSHGVLLQVTSTAKTVYLKNNSTIKVTSLAIDDKVIIIGTSIKDGIIQAKRVSVIKDEPILVKTTAVIAKVVSVDIKKKTLTLTINGADQVLTLSKKSTVKLDQFSAGQTILGIVKEYDGNLSISRAKTL
;
A
#
# COMPACT_ATOMS: atom_id res chain seq x y z
N MET A 1 19.75 -20.08 -57.00
CA MET A 1 19.55 -18.87 -57.84
C MET A 1 19.70 -17.65 -56.92
N LYS A 2 20.81 -16.88 -57.05
CA LYS A 2 20.87 -15.48 -57.54
C LYS A 2 20.12 -14.48 -56.61
N LYS A 3 20.68 -13.40 -56.02
CA LYS A 3 21.95 -12.60 -56.07
C LYS A 3 22.02 -11.85 -54.70
N LEU A 4 23.13 -11.74 -53.96
CA LEU A 4 24.31 -10.87 -54.07
C LEU A 4 24.02 -9.38 -54.41
N PHE A 5 24.21 -8.49 -53.42
CA PHE A 5 24.64 -7.11 -53.66
C PHE A 5 25.69 -6.70 -52.61
N LEU A 6 26.76 -6.12 -53.15
CA LEU A 6 28.08 -5.84 -52.61
C LEU A 6 28.35 -4.34 -52.87
N SER A 7 28.98 -3.63 -51.94
CA SER A 7 29.67 -2.34 -52.12
C SER A 7 30.33 -2.01 -50.77
N LEU A 8 31.63 -2.07 -50.49
CA LEU A 8 32.93 -1.96 -51.18
C LEU A 8 33.23 -0.60 -51.83
N THR A 9 33.94 0.27 -51.10
CA THR A 9 34.90 1.31 -51.57
C THR A 9 35.30 2.14 -50.32
N THR A 10 36.54 2.51 -49.98
CA THR A 10 37.86 2.41 -50.62
C THR A 10 38.93 2.60 -49.53
N ILE A 11 40.00 1.80 -49.58
CA ILE A 11 41.26 2.00 -48.84
C ILE A 11 42.11 3.02 -49.59
N PHE A 12 42.71 3.99 -48.88
CA PHE A 12 43.83 4.76 -49.42
C PHE A 12 45.00 4.76 -48.43
N LEU A 13 46.01 3.98 -48.79
CA LEU A 13 47.33 3.86 -48.19
C LEU A 13 48.24 4.92 -48.80
N SER A 14 48.93 5.73 -47.99
CA SER A 14 50.14 6.42 -48.44
C SER A 14 51.14 6.57 -47.30
N LEU A 15 52.27 5.86 -47.46
CA LEU A 15 53.54 6.11 -46.78
C LEU A 15 54.26 7.25 -47.54
N VAL A 16 54.73 8.29 -46.85
CA VAL A 16 55.84 9.12 -47.34
C VAL A 16 56.70 9.65 -46.19
N PHE A 17 57.96 9.21 -46.21
CA PHE A 17 59.23 9.78 -45.74
C PHE A 17 59.30 10.87 -44.65
N VAL A 18 60.12 10.54 -43.65
CA VAL A 18 60.73 11.40 -42.62
C VAL A 18 61.69 12.41 -43.25
N GLN A 19 61.58 13.69 -42.90
CA GLN A 19 62.57 14.74 -43.19
C GLN A 19 62.99 15.45 -41.89
N PRO A 20 64.21 16.01 -41.81
CA PRO A 20 64.91 16.25 -40.56
C PRO A 20 64.44 17.51 -39.83
N VAL A 21 64.61 17.45 -38.51
CA VAL A 21 64.48 18.54 -37.55
C VAL A 21 65.41 19.69 -37.93
N MET A 22 64.82 20.86 -38.15
CA MET A 22 65.49 22.15 -38.01
C MET A 22 64.84 22.87 -36.83
N ALA A 23 65.54 22.90 -35.71
CA ALA A 23 65.18 23.73 -34.58
C ALA A 23 65.57 25.17 -34.89
N ILE A 24 64.64 26.13 -34.89
CA ILE A 24 64.89 27.48 -34.33
C ILE A 24 63.57 28.15 -33.92
N THR A 25 63.70 28.95 -32.87
CA THR A 25 62.89 30.11 -32.44
C THR A 25 61.55 29.86 -31.77
N ALA A 26 61.57 30.08 -30.45
CA ALA A 26 60.42 30.23 -29.58
C ALA A 26 59.43 31.27 -30.12
N THR A 27 58.27 30.80 -30.55
CA THR A 27 57.03 31.58 -30.61
C THR A 27 56.39 31.52 -29.23
N PRO A 28 55.91 32.65 -28.66
CA PRO A 28 55.35 32.67 -27.32
C PRO A 28 54.16 31.70 -27.24
N SER A 29 54.22 30.85 -26.22
CA SER A 29 53.12 30.03 -25.74
C SER A 29 51.86 30.87 -25.69
N ALA A 30 50.86 30.52 -26.52
CA ALA A 30 49.52 31.04 -26.38
C ALA A 30 48.99 30.54 -25.03
N THR A 31 49.15 31.37 -24.00
CA THR A 31 48.51 31.20 -22.71
C THR A 31 47.01 31.11 -22.97
N PRO A 32 46.32 30.03 -22.55
CA PRO A 32 44.88 29.97 -22.65
C PRO A 32 44.31 31.16 -21.88
N THR A 33 43.54 31.98 -22.57
CA THR A 33 42.88 33.13 -21.97
C THR A 33 41.91 32.60 -20.89
N PRO A 34 42.06 32.99 -19.61
CA PRO A 34 41.33 32.41 -18.48
C PRO A 34 39.80 32.52 -18.58
N ASP A 35 39.28 33.40 -19.44
CA ASP A 35 37.86 33.66 -19.64
C ASP A 35 37.05 32.48 -20.21
N ILE A 36 37.66 31.65 -21.06
CA ILE A 36 36.93 30.63 -21.81
C ILE A 36 36.71 29.37 -20.94
N GLU A 37 37.70 28.95 -20.16
CA GLU A 37 37.57 27.81 -19.24
C GLU A 37 36.62 28.09 -18.08
N GLU A 38 36.62 29.31 -17.54
CA GLU A 38 35.68 29.72 -16.49
C GLU A 38 34.24 29.71 -17.00
N LYS A 39 34.01 30.20 -18.23
CA LYS A 39 32.68 30.18 -18.85
C LYS A 39 32.16 28.75 -19.09
N TYR A 40 33.01 27.81 -19.50
CA TYR A 40 32.62 26.41 -19.62
C TYR A 40 32.35 25.75 -18.27
N LYS A 41 33.16 26.03 -17.24
CA LYS A 41 32.91 25.54 -15.87
C LYS A 41 31.58 26.05 -15.33
N LEU A 42 31.25 27.31 -15.54
CA LEU A 42 29.98 27.91 -15.10
C LEU A 42 28.77 27.25 -15.77
N ILE A 43 28.82 27.02 -17.09
CA ILE A 43 27.72 26.37 -17.82
C ILE A 43 27.53 24.91 -17.36
N VAL A 44 28.62 24.18 -17.14
CA VAL A 44 28.54 22.80 -16.62
C VAL A 44 27.99 22.81 -15.19
N GLN A 45 28.45 23.72 -14.33
CA GLN A 45 27.98 23.86 -12.95
C GLN A 45 26.48 24.21 -12.89
N GLU A 46 26.01 25.12 -13.74
CA GLU A 46 24.60 25.54 -13.84
C GLU A 46 23.69 24.42 -14.37
N ASN A 47 24.18 23.65 -15.35
CA ASN A 47 23.45 22.48 -15.84
C ASN A 47 23.39 21.37 -14.78
N VAL A 48 24.48 21.12 -14.05
CA VAL A 48 24.51 20.12 -12.98
C VAL A 48 23.61 20.53 -11.81
N SER A 49 23.63 21.80 -11.41
CA SER A 49 22.80 22.31 -10.31
C SER A 49 21.31 22.35 -10.68
N SER A 50 20.96 22.74 -11.91
CA SER A 50 19.57 22.72 -12.38
C SER A 50 19.02 21.30 -12.54
N ILE A 51 19.86 20.33 -12.92
CA ILE A 51 19.49 18.91 -12.94
C ILE A 51 19.32 18.39 -11.51
N ALA A 52 20.22 18.72 -10.60
CA ALA A 52 20.14 18.32 -9.19
C ALA A 52 18.89 18.87 -8.51
N ALA A 53 18.55 20.14 -8.72
CA ALA A 53 17.34 20.75 -8.18
C ALA A 53 16.06 20.10 -8.72
N LYS A 54 15.99 19.82 -10.03
CA LYS A 54 14.86 19.10 -10.65
C LYS A 54 14.73 17.66 -10.16
N LEU A 55 15.86 16.99 -9.85
CA LEU A 55 15.87 15.66 -9.25
C LEU A 55 15.39 15.71 -7.80
N GLN A 56 15.84 16.70 -7.02
CA GLN A 56 15.48 16.85 -5.62
C GLN A 56 13.99 17.20 -5.45
N GLU A 57 13.44 18.03 -6.34
CA GLU A 57 12.00 18.31 -6.42
C GLU A 57 11.19 17.06 -6.76
N LYS A 58 11.64 16.25 -7.74
CA LYS A 58 10.98 14.98 -8.08
C LYS A 58 11.06 13.91 -6.98
N VAL A 59 12.18 13.85 -6.25
CA VAL A 59 12.36 12.90 -5.14
C VAL A 59 11.48 13.28 -3.95
N ASN A 60 11.33 14.57 -3.65
CA ASN A 60 10.46 15.04 -2.57
C ASN A 60 8.97 14.73 -2.80
N LEU A 61 8.55 14.57 -4.07
CA LEU A 61 7.18 14.20 -4.41
C LEU A 61 6.91 12.69 -4.37
N MET A 62 7.96 11.85 -4.42
CA MET A 62 7.86 10.40 -4.50
C MET A 62 8.15 9.74 -3.15
N SER A 63 7.21 9.86 -2.21
CA SER A 63 7.32 9.19 -0.91
C SER A 63 6.93 7.71 -1.00
N LEU A 64 7.70 6.84 -0.34
CA LEU A 64 7.34 5.44 -0.17
C LEU A 64 6.20 5.35 0.85
N VAL A 65 5.10 4.70 0.49
CA VAL A 65 3.88 4.59 1.30
C VAL A 65 3.36 3.16 1.34
N GLY A 66 2.64 2.85 2.42
CA GLY A 66 1.98 1.57 2.64
C GLY A 66 0.55 1.79 3.13
N TYR A 67 -0.41 1.10 2.53
CA TYR A 67 -1.83 1.18 2.91
C TYR A 67 -2.43 -0.21 3.06
N VAL A 68 -3.44 -0.30 3.93
CA VAL A 68 -4.26 -1.50 4.11
C VAL A 68 -5.71 -1.13 3.83
N GLY A 69 -6.39 -1.92 3.02
CA GLY A 69 -7.77 -1.63 2.66
C GLY A 69 -8.44 -2.74 1.87
N LYS A 70 -9.68 -2.51 1.46
CA LYS A 70 -10.47 -3.45 0.67
C LYS A 70 -10.56 -3.00 -0.78
N ILE A 71 -10.42 -3.93 -1.72
CA ILE A 71 -10.60 -3.62 -3.14
C ILE A 71 -12.07 -3.32 -3.40
N THR A 72 -12.36 -2.11 -3.91
CA THR A 72 -13.72 -1.72 -4.30
C THR A 72 -13.94 -1.88 -5.81
N THR A 73 -12.92 -1.61 -6.62
CA THR A 73 -12.98 -1.79 -8.07
C THR A 73 -11.67 -2.35 -8.63
N ILE A 74 -11.80 -3.16 -9.68
CA ILE A 74 -10.69 -3.71 -10.46
C ILE A 74 -10.90 -3.31 -11.91
N SER A 75 -9.98 -2.51 -12.44
CA SER A 75 -9.93 -2.14 -13.85
C SER A 75 -8.57 -2.58 -14.42
N SER A 76 -8.48 -2.73 -15.74
CA SER A 76 -7.26 -3.19 -16.41
C SER A 76 -6.05 -2.30 -16.07
N GLY A 77 -5.24 -2.73 -15.10
CA GLY A 77 -4.05 -2.03 -14.63
C GLY A 77 -4.27 -1.04 -13.47
N ASN A 78 -5.50 -0.86 -12.98
CA ASN A 78 -5.82 0.02 -11.86
C ASN A 78 -6.74 -0.67 -10.84
N LEU A 79 -6.47 -0.48 -9.56
CA LEU A 79 -7.33 -0.91 -8.46
C LEU A 79 -7.82 0.33 -7.71
N THR A 80 -9.06 0.31 -7.24
CA THR A 80 -9.49 1.25 -6.20
C THR A 80 -9.58 0.51 -4.89
N VAL A 81 -8.97 1.06 -3.84
CA VAL A 81 -8.96 0.47 -2.50
C VAL A 81 -9.51 1.44 -1.50
N ASP A 82 -10.49 1.01 -0.73
CA ASP A 82 -11.00 1.73 0.43
C ASP A 82 -10.10 1.44 1.64
N SER A 83 -9.39 2.46 2.11
CA SER A 83 -8.64 2.44 3.35
C SER A 83 -9.33 3.35 4.37
N HIS A 84 -10.15 2.75 5.23
CA HIS A 84 -10.86 3.44 6.33
C HIS A 84 -11.70 4.65 5.88
N GLY A 85 -12.40 4.54 4.75
CA GLY A 85 -13.24 5.59 4.18
C GLY A 85 -12.52 6.49 3.17
N VAL A 86 -11.21 6.32 2.98
CA VAL A 86 -10.44 7.03 1.95
C VAL A 86 -10.26 6.12 0.74
N LEU A 87 -10.76 6.56 -0.41
CA LEU A 87 -10.59 5.85 -1.67
C LEU A 87 -9.21 6.16 -2.27
N LEU A 88 -8.39 5.12 -2.40
CA LEU A 88 -7.06 5.17 -2.97
C LEU A 88 -7.09 4.56 -4.37
N GLN A 89 -6.59 5.30 -5.36
CA GLN A 89 -6.35 4.79 -6.70
C GLN A 89 -4.94 4.19 -6.77
N VAL A 90 -4.87 2.92 -7.14
CA VAL A 90 -3.64 2.14 -7.17
C VAL A 90 -3.35 1.77 -8.61
N THR A 91 -2.30 2.36 -9.18
CA THR A 91 -1.86 2.07 -10.53
C THR A 91 -0.74 1.04 -10.50
N SER A 92 -0.89 0.02 -11.34
CA SER A 92 0.06 -1.07 -11.46
C SER A 92 0.89 -0.96 -12.73
N THR A 93 2.13 -1.45 -12.66
CA THR A 93 3.09 -1.49 -13.76
C THR A 93 3.55 -2.92 -14.00
N ALA A 94 4.33 -3.17 -15.05
CA ALA A 94 4.94 -4.46 -15.31
C ALA A 94 5.85 -4.96 -14.16
N LYS A 95 6.30 -4.06 -13.27
CA LYS A 95 7.14 -4.39 -12.10
C LYS A 95 6.32 -4.65 -10.83
N THR A 96 5.01 -4.46 -10.85
CA THR A 96 4.15 -4.65 -9.69
C THR A 96 3.99 -6.14 -9.41
N VAL A 97 4.30 -6.56 -8.19
CA VAL A 97 4.15 -7.95 -7.76
C VAL A 97 2.87 -8.11 -6.95
N TYR A 98 2.05 -9.09 -7.34
CA TYR A 98 0.83 -9.45 -6.61
C TYR A 98 1.06 -10.73 -5.83
N LEU A 99 0.74 -10.73 -4.55
CA LEU A 99 0.94 -11.86 -3.65
C LEU A 99 -0.38 -12.29 -3.04
N LYS A 100 -0.59 -13.59 -2.90
CA LYS A 100 -1.66 -14.20 -2.09
C LYS A 100 -1.07 -15.40 -1.37
N ASN A 101 -1.16 -15.44 -0.05
CA ASN A 101 -0.50 -16.47 0.78
C ASN A 101 0.99 -16.65 0.43
N ASN A 102 1.74 -15.55 0.34
CA ASN A 102 3.16 -15.50 -0.05
C ASN A 102 3.51 -16.03 -1.44
N SER A 103 2.53 -16.39 -2.26
CA SER A 103 2.74 -16.86 -3.64
C SER A 103 2.39 -15.76 -4.64
N THR A 104 3.20 -15.61 -5.70
CA THR A 104 2.93 -14.66 -6.77
C THR A 104 1.69 -15.06 -7.56
N ILE A 105 0.75 -14.13 -7.71
CA ILE A 105 -0.50 -14.32 -8.45
C ILE A 105 -0.61 -13.32 -9.60
N LYS A 106 -1.58 -13.53 -10.49
CA LYS A 106 -1.95 -12.56 -11.53
C LYS A 106 -2.98 -11.58 -10.98
N VAL A 107 -3.08 -10.39 -11.60
CA VAL A 107 -4.10 -9.38 -11.28
C VAL A 107 -5.51 -9.96 -11.36
N THR A 108 -5.75 -10.85 -12.33
CA THR A 108 -7.04 -11.53 -12.55
C THR A 108 -7.45 -12.45 -11.41
N SER A 109 -6.55 -12.74 -10.47
CA SER A 109 -6.84 -13.56 -9.27
C SER A 109 -7.24 -12.72 -8.06
N LEU A 110 -7.25 -11.39 -8.19
CA LEU A 110 -7.82 -10.49 -7.20
C LEU A 110 -9.33 -10.43 -7.36
N ALA A 111 -10.04 -10.34 -6.23
CA ALA A 111 -11.47 -10.12 -6.21
C ALA A 111 -11.83 -8.77 -5.59
N ILE A 112 -13.02 -8.27 -5.92
CA ILE A 112 -13.64 -7.19 -5.15
C ILE A 112 -13.86 -7.70 -3.72
N ASP A 113 -13.72 -6.82 -2.72
CA ASP A 113 -13.77 -7.10 -1.29
C ASP A 113 -12.56 -7.86 -0.72
N ASP A 114 -11.58 -8.27 -1.55
CA ASP A 114 -10.31 -8.79 -1.03
C ASP A 114 -9.61 -7.67 -0.22
N LYS A 115 -9.24 -7.99 1.03
CA LYS A 115 -8.39 -7.12 1.85
C LYS A 115 -6.95 -7.23 1.39
N VAL A 116 -6.33 -6.08 1.13
CA VAL A 116 -4.98 -6.00 0.58
C VAL A 116 -4.10 -5.04 1.35
N ILE A 117 -2.80 -5.36 1.37
CA ILE A 117 -1.72 -4.46 1.74
C ILE A 117 -1.07 -3.97 0.44
N ILE A 118 -1.03 -2.66 0.24
CA ILE A 118 -0.41 -2.02 -0.92
C ILE A 118 0.85 -1.32 -0.44
N ILE A 119 1.98 -1.61 -1.08
CA ILE A 119 3.24 -0.91 -0.87
C ILE A 119 3.65 -0.30 -2.21
N GLY A 120 3.89 1.00 -2.20
CA GLY A 120 4.13 1.75 -3.44
C GLY A 120 4.73 3.11 -3.20
N THR A 121 4.81 3.89 -4.28
CA THR A 121 5.22 5.29 -4.23
C THR A 121 3.98 6.15 -4.41
N SER A 122 3.78 7.13 -3.52
CA SER A 122 2.74 8.15 -3.71
C SER A 122 3.18 9.06 -4.85
N ILE A 123 2.34 9.23 -5.87
CA ILE A 123 2.61 10.17 -6.97
C ILE A 123 1.86 11.49 -6.74
N LYS A 124 0.66 11.39 -6.17
CA LYS A 124 -0.25 12.48 -5.86
C LYS A 124 -1.19 12.02 -4.74
N ASP A 125 -1.83 12.95 -4.04
CA ASP A 125 -2.86 12.65 -3.05
C ASP A 125 -3.87 11.63 -3.57
N GLY A 126 -3.95 10.49 -2.88
CA GLY A 126 -4.85 9.39 -3.22
C GLY A 126 -4.42 8.52 -4.42
N ILE A 127 -3.27 8.78 -5.06
CA ILE A 127 -2.77 7.99 -6.20
C ILE A 127 -1.42 7.32 -5.85
N ILE A 128 -1.42 5.99 -5.87
CA ILE A 128 -0.28 5.16 -5.48
C ILE A 128 0.18 4.33 -6.68
N GLN A 129 1.47 4.41 -6.99
CA GLN A 129 2.11 3.47 -7.90
C GLN A 129 2.56 2.24 -7.12
N ALA A 130 1.85 1.13 -7.29
CA ALA A 130 2.11 -0.09 -6.53
C ALA A 130 3.42 -0.76 -6.98
N LYS A 131 4.29 -1.05 -6.01
CA LYS A 131 5.41 -2.00 -6.17
C LYS A 131 4.98 -3.41 -5.77
N ARG A 132 4.13 -3.52 -4.74
CA ARG A 132 3.63 -4.79 -4.22
C ARG A 132 2.18 -4.65 -3.76
N VAL A 133 1.35 -5.63 -4.08
CA VAL A 133 -0.01 -5.77 -3.58
C VAL A 133 -0.16 -7.18 -3.00
N SER A 134 -0.41 -7.27 -1.69
CA SER A 134 -0.53 -8.55 -0.99
C SER A 134 -1.95 -8.74 -0.48
N VAL A 135 -2.64 -9.79 -0.93
CA VAL A 135 -3.92 -10.21 -0.37
C VAL A 135 -3.70 -10.81 1.00
N ILE A 136 -4.39 -10.26 1.99
CA ILE A 136 -4.41 -10.75 3.36
C ILE A 136 -5.79 -11.31 3.68
N LYS A 137 -5.84 -12.29 4.57
CA LYS A 137 -7.12 -12.74 5.12
C LYS A 137 -7.62 -11.66 6.07
N ASP A 138 -8.93 -11.45 6.09
CA ASP A 138 -9.53 -10.76 7.21
C ASP A 138 -9.15 -11.51 8.49
N GLU A 139 -8.65 -10.78 9.47
CA GLU A 139 -8.47 -11.36 10.80
C GLU A 139 -9.83 -11.83 11.28
N PRO A 140 -9.94 -13.09 11.73
CA PRO A 140 -11.20 -13.59 12.24
C PRO A 140 -11.59 -12.71 13.41
N ILE A 141 -12.78 -12.10 13.32
CA ILE A 141 -13.28 -11.26 14.40
C ILE A 141 -13.46 -12.17 15.62
N LEU A 142 -12.65 -11.93 16.66
CA LEU A 142 -12.60 -12.76 17.85
C LEU A 142 -13.87 -12.53 18.67
N VAL A 143 -14.84 -13.44 18.53
CA VAL A 143 -16.01 -13.47 19.41
C VAL A 143 -15.62 -14.21 20.69
N LYS A 144 -15.43 -13.48 21.79
CA LYS A 144 -15.20 -14.10 23.09
C LYS A 144 -16.53 -14.60 23.63
N THR A 145 -16.65 -15.92 23.80
CA THR A 145 -17.86 -16.54 24.37
C THR A 145 -17.57 -16.97 25.79
N THR A 146 -18.43 -16.59 26.74
CA THR A 146 -18.26 -16.93 28.15
C THR A 146 -19.59 -17.32 28.76
N ALA A 147 -19.59 -18.38 29.57
CA ALA A 147 -20.74 -18.76 30.39
C ALA A 147 -20.68 -17.94 31.69
N VAL A 148 -21.79 -17.28 32.04
CA VAL A 148 -21.88 -16.44 33.24
C VAL A 148 -23.09 -16.84 34.06
N ILE A 149 -22.92 -16.83 35.38
CA ILE A 149 -24.04 -16.83 36.31
C ILE A 149 -24.22 -15.37 36.75
N ALA A 150 -25.40 -14.82 36.48
CA ALA A 150 -25.64 -13.40 36.68
C ALA A 150 -27.05 -13.15 37.22
N LYS A 151 -27.20 -12.06 37.98
CA LYS A 151 -28.50 -11.60 38.45
C LYS A 151 -29.10 -10.63 37.45
N VAL A 152 -30.38 -10.81 37.12
CA VAL A 152 -31.13 -9.89 36.25
C VAL A 152 -31.45 -8.63 37.02
N VAL A 153 -31.00 -7.49 36.53
CA VAL A 153 -31.31 -6.17 37.12
C VAL A 153 -32.58 -5.62 36.49
N SER A 154 -32.65 -5.63 35.16
CA SER A 154 -33.80 -5.12 34.41
C SER A 154 -33.93 -5.77 33.05
N VAL A 155 -35.17 -5.87 32.56
CA VAL A 155 -35.49 -6.39 31.22
C VAL A 155 -36.24 -5.29 30.45
N ASP A 156 -35.72 -4.89 29.30
CA ASP A 156 -36.41 -3.98 28.38
C ASP A 156 -36.79 -4.73 27.09
N ILE A 157 -38.06 -5.15 27.03
CA ILE A 157 -38.62 -5.90 25.89
C ILE A 157 -38.70 -5.03 24.63
N LYS A 158 -38.93 -3.72 24.77
CA LYS A 158 -39.06 -2.79 23.64
C LYS A 158 -37.72 -2.58 22.96
N LYS A 159 -36.66 -2.38 23.75
CA LYS A 159 -35.28 -2.22 23.25
C LYS A 159 -34.56 -3.55 23.00
N LYS A 160 -35.18 -4.68 23.40
CA LYS A 160 -34.58 -6.03 23.34
C LYS A 160 -33.24 -6.11 24.07
N THR A 161 -33.18 -5.46 25.24
CA THR A 161 -31.98 -5.41 26.09
C THR A 161 -32.23 -6.01 27.46
N LEU A 162 -31.20 -6.63 28.01
CA LEU A 162 -31.19 -7.27 29.32
C LEU A 162 -30.02 -6.73 30.13
N THR A 163 -30.28 -6.16 31.30
CA THR A 163 -29.23 -5.69 32.20
C THR A 163 -28.93 -6.79 33.22
N LEU A 164 -27.67 -7.22 33.27
CA LEU A 164 -27.19 -8.29 34.15
C LEU A 164 -26.05 -7.78 35.02
N THR A 165 -26.03 -8.17 36.29
CA THR A 165 -24.86 -7.99 37.14
C THR A 165 -23.87 -9.12 36.87
N ILE A 166 -22.77 -8.81 36.16
CA ILE A 166 -21.69 -9.74 35.80
C ILE A 166 -20.41 -9.24 36.47
N ASN A 167 -19.77 -10.10 37.28
CA ASN A 167 -18.55 -9.76 38.04
C ASN A 167 -18.71 -8.51 38.94
N GLY A 168 -19.90 -8.30 39.50
CA GLY A 168 -20.17 -7.16 40.40
C GLY A 168 -20.46 -5.83 39.69
N ALA A 169 -20.48 -5.80 38.35
CA ALA A 169 -20.85 -4.63 37.56
C ALA A 169 -22.11 -4.89 36.74
N ASP A 170 -22.97 -3.88 36.64
CA ASP A 170 -24.18 -3.94 35.81
C ASP A 170 -23.82 -3.69 34.35
N GLN A 171 -24.14 -4.65 33.50
CA GLN A 171 -23.83 -4.60 32.08
C GLN A 171 -25.11 -4.75 31.28
N VAL A 172 -25.23 -3.95 30.21
CA VAL A 172 -26.37 -4.00 29.30
C VAL A 172 -26.02 -4.93 28.14
N LEU A 173 -26.80 -5.99 27.98
CA LEU A 173 -26.63 -6.98 26.92
C LEU A 173 -27.76 -6.86 25.91
N THR A 174 -27.40 -6.95 24.64
CA THR A 174 -28.35 -7.10 23.53
C THR A 174 -28.59 -8.57 23.21
N LEU A 175 -29.69 -8.89 22.52
CA LEU A 175 -29.88 -10.24 21.99
C LEU A 175 -28.99 -10.46 20.75
N SER A 176 -28.24 -11.55 20.75
CA SER A 176 -27.50 -11.95 19.54
C SER A 176 -28.46 -12.37 18.41
N LYS A 177 -28.03 -12.25 17.14
CA LYS A 177 -28.87 -12.59 15.96
C LYS A 177 -29.46 -14.01 15.98
N LYS A 178 -28.77 -14.96 16.62
CA LYS A 178 -29.19 -16.37 16.76
C LYS A 178 -29.62 -16.71 18.19
N SER A 179 -30.04 -15.71 18.96
CA SER A 179 -30.44 -15.89 20.35
C SER A 179 -31.70 -16.74 20.45
N THR A 180 -31.72 -17.68 21.39
CA THR A 180 -32.93 -18.42 21.78
C THR A 180 -33.55 -17.87 23.05
N VAL A 181 -33.05 -16.73 23.54
CA VAL A 181 -33.48 -16.09 24.79
C VAL A 181 -34.82 -15.39 24.57
N LYS A 182 -35.82 -15.79 25.35
CA LYS A 182 -37.14 -15.18 25.42
C LYS A 182 -37.20 -14.20 26.60
N LEU A 183 -37.19 -12.90 26.33
CA LEU A 183 -37.07 -11.87 27.37
C LEU A 183 -38.24 -11.86 28.37
N ASP A 184 -39.42 -12.29 27.93
CA ASP A 184 -40.63 -12.48 28.73
C ASP A 184 -40.49 -13.52 29.85
N GLN A 185 -39.48 -14.39 29.78
CA GLN A 185 -39.22 -15.42 30.79
C GLN A 185 -38.35 -14.93 31.96
N PHE A 186 -37.85 -13.69 31.89
CA PHE A 186 -36.96 -13.13 32.88
C PHE A 186 -37.63 -11.98 33.63
N SER A 187 -37.38 -11.91 34.94
CA SER A 187 -37.81 -10.81 35.80
C SER A 187 -36.63 -10.30 36.64
N ALA A 188 -36.72 -9.03 37.04
CA ALA A 188 -35.70 -8.42 37.90
C ALA A 188 -35.52 -9.23 39.20
N GLY A 189 -34.27 -9.41 39.60
CA GLY A 189 -33.89 -10.15 40.80
C GLY A 189 -33.57 -11.63 40.57
N GLN A 190 -33.93 -12.21 39.42
CA GLN A 190 -33.67 -13.63 39.12
C GLN A 190 -32.20 -13.90 38.83
N THR A 191 -31.71 -15.07 39.24
CA THR A 191 -30.39 -15.56 38.84
C THR A 191 -30.52 -16.42 37.59
N ILE A 192 -29.67 -16.17 36.60
CA ILE A 192 -29.66 -16.91 35.34
C ILE A 192 -28.27 -17.47 35.06
N LEU A 193 -28.23 -18.59 34.35
CA LEU A 193 -27.05 -19.07 33.64
C LEU A 193 -27.17 -18.64 32.18
N GLY A 194 -26.27 -17.78 31.73
CA GLY A 194 -26.26 -17.20 30.38
C GLY A 194 -24.99 -17.50 29.61
N ILE A 195 -25.11 -17.58 28.28
CA ILE A 195 -23.96 -17.58 27.35
C ILE A 195 -23.85 -16.20 26.72
N VAL A 196 -22.85 -15.45 27.17
CA VAL A 196 -22.54 -14.10 26.73
C VAL A 196 -21.46 -14.14 25.66
N LYS A 197 -21.61 -13.28 24.67
CA LYS A 197 -20.70 -13.10 23.54
C LYS A 197 -20.29 -11.64 23.48
N GLU A 198 -18.99 -11.42 23.48
CA GLU A 198 -18.37 -10.11 23.26
C GLU A 198 -17.93 -10.03 21.80
N TYR A 199 -18.36 -8.97 21.12
CA TYR A 199 -18.00 -8.67 19.74
C TYR A 199 -17.71 -7.17 19.65
N ASP A 200 -16.46 -6.80 19.36
CA ASP A 200 -16.05 -5.41 19.18
C ASP A 200 -16.47 -4.50 20.36
N GLY A 201 -16.21 -4.96 21.59
CA GLY A 201 -16.59 -4.29 22.83
C GLY A 201 -18.09 -4.34 23.18
N ASN A 202 -18.94 -4.87 22.29
CA ASN A 202 -20.37 -5.00 22.54
C ASN A 202 -20.71 -6.37 23.09
N LEU A 203 -21.53 -6.39 24.16
CA LEU A 203 -21.99 -7.62 24.78
C LEU A 203 -23.37 -8.02 24.28
N SER A 204 -23.49 -9.31 23.99
CA SER A 204 -24.74 -9.92 23.60
C SER A 204 -24.97 -11.24 24.31
N ILE A 205 -26.23 -11.58 24.53
CA ILE A 205 -26.63 -12.87 25.09
C ILE A 205 -27.20 -13.77 24.00
N SER A 206 -26.82 -15.05 24.04
CA SER A 206 -27.21 -16.04 23.04
C SER A 206 -28.09 -17.15 23.59
N ARG A 207 -27.87 -17.53 24.85
CA ARG A 207 -28.68 -18.50 25.58
C ARG A 207 -28.76 -18.05 27.02
N ALA A 208 -29.88 -18.34 27.67
CA ALA A 208 -30.10 -18.03 29.07
C ALA A 208 -31.14 -19.00 29.62
N LYS A 209 -30.93 -19.44 30.86
CA LYS A 209 -31.88 -20.24 31.62
C LYS A 209 -31.89 -19.77 33.06
N THR A 210 -33.07 -19.63 33.65
CA THR A 210 -33.25 -19.33 35.07
C THR A 210 -32.76 -20.52 35.91
N LEU A 211 -32.09 -20.21 37.02
CA LEU A 211 -31.68 -21.19 38.03
C LEU A 211 -32.74 -21.31 39.13
#